data_AF-A0A1A2WFT3-F1
#
_entry.id   AF-A0A1A2WFT3-F1
#
_cell.length_a   1.000
_cell.length_b   1.000
_cell.length_c   1.000
_cell.angle_alpha   90.00
_cell.angle_beta   90.00
_cell.angle_gamma   90.00
#
_symmetry.space_group_name_H-M   'P 1'
#
loop_
_entity.id
_entity.type
_entity.pdbx_description
1 polymer ?
#
loop_
_entity_poly.entity_id
_entity_poly.type
_entity_poly.pdbx_seq_one_letter_code
_entity_poly.pdbx_strand_id
1 'polypeptide(L)'
;HVDDRQFDSVATLFTETAELTVPDPPDALAPVHSHRGREAIGAAVAAVAAVTRTEHAIVGEVYEETETGGSAAGRVACVAHHWSHRGDEVLDVVWHLRYDDEYRLTDAGWRISRRALTINAIETRPVRRLRPRDPA
;
A
#
# COMPACT_ATOMS: atom_id res chain seq x y z
N HIS A 1 8.63 -5.82 -0.55
CA HIS A 1 9.14 -4.43 -0.45
C HIS A 1 8.56 -3.64 0.72
N VAL A 2 7.24 -3.34 0.77
CA VAL A 2 6.65 -2.58 1.89
C VAL A 2 6.85 -3.31 3.22
N ASP A 3 6.50 -4.61 3.26
CA ASP A 3 6.63 -5.45 4.46
C ASP A 3 8.09 -5.64 4.92
N ASP A 4 9.01 -5.51 3.97
CA ASP A 4 10.46 -5.56 4.19
C ASP A 4 11.07 -4.17 4.49
N ARG A 5 10.27 -3.10 4.49
CA ARG A 5 10.69 -1.67 4.62
C ARG A 5 11.70 -1.20 3.59
N GLN A 6 11.67 -1.78 2.40
CA GLN A 6 12.45 -1.33 1.25
C GLN A 6 11.70 -0.21 0.52
N PHE A 7 11.48 0.93 1.19
CA PHE A 7 10.58 1.99 0.71
C PHE A 7 11.08 2.64 -0.58
N ASP A 8 12.38 2.82 -0.74
CA ASP A 8 12.97 3.32 -1.99
C ASP A 8 12.67 2.37 -3.15
N SER A 9 12.73 1.05 -2.92
CA SER A 9 12.35 0.05 -3.92
C SER A 9 10.85 0.11 -4.26
N VAL A 10 9.98 0.39 -3.28
CA VAL A 10 8.54 0.61 -3.55
C VAL A 10 8.34 1.77 -4.52
N ALA A 11 9.03 2.90 -4.30
CA ALA A 11 8.91 4.06 -5.19
C ALA A 11 9.29 3.73 -6.64
N THR A 12 10.22 2.79 -6.87
CA THR A 12 10.61 2.37 -8.24
C THR A 12 9.54 1.57 -8.99
N LEU A 13 8.51 1.06 -8.30
CA LEU A 13 7.35 0.40 -8.90
C LEU A 13 6.42 1.40 -9.61
N PHE A 14 6.55 2.69 -9.29
CA PHE A 14 5.77 3.76 -9.87
C PHE A 14 6.49 4.40 -11.07
N THR A 15 5.74 4.98 -12.00
CA THR A 15 6.31 5.89 -13.00
C THR A 15 6.86 7.14 -12.32
N GLU A 16 7.79 7.85 -12.96
CA GLU A 16 8.43 9.04 -12.39
C GLU A 16 7.43 10.09 -11.90
N THR A 17 6.37 10.32 -12.68
CA THR A 17 5.31 11.31 -12.41
C THR A 17 4.03 10.69 -11.83
N ALA A 18 4.12 9.48 -11.26
CA ALA A 18 2.93 8.78 -10.78
C ALA A 18 2.20 9.53 -9.66
N GLU A 19 0.96 9.17 -9.44
CA GLU A 19 0.16 9.64 -8.31
C GLU A 19 -0.27 8.47 -7.41
N LEU A 20 -0.07 8.63 -6.11
CA LEU A 20 -0.68 7.80 -5.07
C LEU A 20 -1.70 8.65 -4.33
N THR A 21 -2.95 8.18 -4.26
CA THR A 21 -3.95 8.76 -3.36
C THR A 21 -4.32 7.79 -2.25
N VAL A 22 -4.37 8.30 -1.01
CA VAL A 22 -4.57 7.50 0.21
C VAL A 22 -5.69 8.09 1.08
N PRO A 23 -6.33 7.25 1.90
CA PRO A 23 -7.32 7.69 2.89
C PRO A 23 -6.68 8.41 4.08
N ASP A 24 -7.53 8.95 4.96
CA ASP A 24 -7.17 9.53 6.27
C ASP A 24 -7.92 8.79 7.39
N PRO A 25 -7.55 7.54 7.71
CA PRO A 25 -8.29 6.73 8.66
C PRO A 25 -8.04 7.17 10.12
N PRO A 26 -9.06 7.09 10.99
CA PRO A 26 -10.37 6.46 10.72
C PRO A 26 -11.39 7.41 10.06
N ASP A 27 -11.07 8.69 9.88
CA ASP A 27 -12.04 9.75 9.54
C ASP A 27 -12.52 9.68 8.07
N ALA A 28 -11.63 9.38 7.13
CA ALA A 28 -11.95 9.22 5.72
C ALA A 28 -11.38 7.91 5.17
N LEU A 29 -12.24 7.00 4.71
CA LEU A 29 -11.84 5.71 4.13
C LEU A 29 -11.68 5.74 2.60
N ALA A 30 -12.17 6.81 1.97
CA ALA A 30 -11.95 7.13 0.56
C ALA A 30 -10.60 7.86 0.37
N PRO A 31 -10.01 7.82 -0.82
CA PRO A 31 -8.74 8.50 -1.09
C PRO A 31 -8.90 10.03 -1.08
N VAL A 32 -8.35 10.69 -0.06
CA VAL A 32 -8.46 12.14 0.16
C VAL A 32 -7.13 12.89 0.12
N HIS A 33 -6.01 12.19 0.34
CA HIS A 33 -4.67 12.77 0.24
C HIS A 33 -3.97 12.31 -1.03
N SER A 34 -3.24 13.21 -1.69
CA SER A 34 -2.53 12.94 -2.95
C SER A 34 -1.03 13.18 -2.79
N HIS A 35 -0.25 12.22 -3.28
CA HIS A 35 1.22 12.26 -3.32
C HIS A 35 1.66 12.05 -4.77
N ARG A 36 2.38 13.03 -5.33
CA ARG A 36 2.81 13.02 -6.73
C ARG A 36 4.32 12.88 -6.83
N GLY A 37 4.75 11.98 -7.71
CA GLY A 37 6.15 11.67 -7.95
C GLY A 37 6.74 10.68 -6.95
N ARG A 38 7.79 9.98 -7.37
CA ARG A 38 8.41 8.88 -6.61
C ARG A 38 8.85 9.27 -5.20
N GLU A 39 9.39 10.48 -5.03
CA GLU A 39 9.84 10.97 -3.72
C GLU A 39 8.68 11.08 -2.73
N ALA A 40 7.61 11.79 -3.11
CA ALA A 40 6.44 11.97 -2.26
C ALA A 40 5.74 10.64 -1.97
N ILE A 41 5.68 9.75 -2.95
CA ILE A 41 5.13 8.39 -2.81
C ILE A 41 5.96 7.57 -1.83
N GLY A 42 7.30 7.59 -1.96
CA GLY A 42 8.21 6.90 -1.04
C GLY A 42 8.03 7.38 0.39
N ALA A 43 7.95 8.70 0.60
CA ALA A 43 7.68 9.29 1.90
C ALA A 43 6.32 8.87 2.48
N ALA A 44 5.26 8.87 1.67
CA ALA A 44 3.93 8.43 2.08
C ALA A 44 3.90 6.95 2.49
N VAL A 45 4.50 6.07 1.68
CA VAL A 45 4.58 4.64 1.99
C VAL A 45 5.43 4.40 3.23
N ALA A 46 6.51 5.15 3.42
CA ALA A 46 7.38 5.02 4.59
C ALA A 46 6.68 5.30 5.92
N ALA A 47 5.50 5.94 5.93
CA ALA A 47 4.71 6.14 7.15
C ALA A 47 4.38 4.84 7.90
N VAL A 48 4.29 3.69 7.19
CA VAL A 48 4.11 2.37 7.83
C VAL A 48 5.28 1.97 8.72
N ALA A 49 6.41 2.70 8.65
CA ALA A 49 7.52 2.58 9.58
C ALA A 49 7.12 2.77 11.06
N ALA A 50 6.03 3.48 11.32
CA ALA A 50 5.49 3.72 12.66
C ALA A 50 4.98 2.44 13.34
N VAL A 51 4.64 1.41 12.57
CA VAL A 51 4.24 0.11 13.13
C VAL A 51 5.42 -0.86 13.19
N THR A 52 5.32 -1.85 14.06
CA THR A 52 6.40 -2.83 14.29
C THR A 52 6.57 -3.75 13.09
N ARG A 53 5.48 -4.19 12.46
CA ARG A 53 5.49 -5.06 11.28
C ARG A 53 4.23 -4.83 10.45
N THR A 54 4.33 -5.01 9.15
CA THR A 54 3.19 -5.09 8.25
C THR A 54 3.16 -6.41 7.50
N GLU A 55 1.99 -6.78 7.00
CA GLU A 55 1.81 -7.82 5.99
C GLU A 55 0.70 -7.37 5.03
N HIS A 56 0.97 -7.39 3.73
CA HIS A 56 0.00 -7.04 2.71
C HIS A 56 -0.35 -8.29 1.89
N ALA A 57 -1.47 -8.92 2.22
CA ALA A 57 -1.98 -10.07 1.48
C ALA A 57 -2.80 -9.59 0.27
N ILE A 58 -2.30 -9.82 -0.94
CA ILE A 58 -3.09 -9.62 -2.17
C ILE A 58 -4.04 -10.81 -2.31
N VAL A 59 -5.34 -10.54 -2.21
CA VAL A 59 -6.39 -11.57 -2.13
C VAL A 59 -7.28 -11.64 -3.37
N GLY A 60 -7.10 -10.73 -4.32
CA GLY A 60 -7.79 -10.74 -5.60
C GLY A 60 -7.27 -9.66 -6.54
N GLU A 61 -7.25 -9.96 -7.83
CA GLU A 61 -6.76 -9.07 -8.87
C GLU A 61 -7.62 -9.21 -10.13
N VAL A 62 -8.00 -8.07 -10.70
CA VAL A 62 -8.69 -7.99 -11.99
C VAL A 62 -7.98 -6.92 -12.81
N TYR A 63 -7.61 -7.28 -14.04
CA TYR A 63 -6.94 -6.39 -14.97
C TYR A 63 -7.77 -6.23 -16.24
N GLU A 64 -7.82 -4.99 -16.73
CA GLU A 64 -8.49 -4.63 -17.97
C GLU A 64 -7.47 -3.94 -18.88
N GLU A 65 -7.30 -4.43 -20.11
CA GLU A 65 -6.48 -3.75 -21.11
C GLU A 65 -7.21 -2.48 -21.56
N THR A 66 -6.47 -1.38 -21.66
CA THR A 66 -7.01 -0.13 -22.21
C THR A 66 -6.85 -0.11 -23.72
N GLU A 67 -7.68 0.67 -24.44
CA GLU A 67 -7.66 0.76 -25.91
C GLU A 67 -6.28 1.10 -26.50
N THR A 68 -5.42 1.80 -25.74
CA THR A 68 -4.03 2.05 -26.09
C THR A 68 -3.13 0.92 -25.58
N GLY A 69 -2.46 0.23 -26.50
CA GLY A 69 -1.42 -0.74 -26.16
C GLY A 69 -0.35 -0.11 -25.25
N GLY A 70 0.08 -0.84 -24.22
CA GLY A 70 1.03 -0.35 -23.23
C GLY A 70 0.41 0.39 -22.04
N SER A 71 -0.90 0.32 -21.86
CA SER A 71 -1.57 0.68 -20.61
C SER A 71 -2.59 -0.37 -20.18
N ALA A 72 -2.85 -0.43 -18.87
CA ALA A 72 -3.82 -1.34 -18.26
C ALA A 72 -4.44 -0.68 -17.02
N ALA A 73 -5.66 -1.05 -16.68
CA ALA A 73 -6.29 -0.73 -15.41
C ALA A 73 -6.33 -1.98 -14.52
N GLY A 74 -6.20 -1.79 -13.22
CA GLY A 74 -6.28 -2.87 -12.23
C GLY A 74 -7.21 -2.52 -11.08
N ARG A 75 -7.94 -3.53 -10.61
CA ARG A 75 -8.61 -3.51 -9.31
C ARG A 75 -8.04 -4.64 -8.46
N VAL A 76 -7.30 -4.26 -7.43
CA VAL A 76 -6.54 -5.19 -6.57
C VAL A 76 -7.10 -5.14 -5.16
N ALA A 77 -7.60 -6.27 -4.66
CA ALA A 77 -8.04 -6.41 -3.27
C ALA A 77 -6.86 -6.82 -2.39
N CYS A 78 -6.76 -6.19 -1.22
CA CYS A 78 -5.69 -6.46 -0.26
C CYS A 78 -6.25 -6.49 1.17
N VAL A 79 -5.69 -7.36 2.00
CA VAL A 79 -5.82 -7.31 3.46
C VAL A 79 -4.46 -6.89 4.01
N ALA A 80 -4.39 -5.68 4.57
CA ALA A 80 -3.17 -5.12 5.13
C ALA A 80 -3.20 -5.17 6.65
N HIS A 81 -2.28 -5.91 7.24
CA HIS A 81 -2.07 -6.01 8.67
C HIS A 81 -1.02 -4.99 9.12
N HIS A 82 -1.27 -4.33 10.24
CA HIS A 82 -0.36 -3.36 10.84
C HIS A 82 -0.23 -3.65 12.33
N TRP A 83 0.84 -4.35 12.71
CA TRP A 83 1.07 -4.74 14.09
C TRP A 83 1.91 -3.73 14.85
N SER A 84 1.45 -3.32 16.02
CA SER A 84 2.18 -2.44 16.93
C SER A 84 2.08 -2.92 18.38
N HIS A 85 3.08 -2.55 19.18
CA HIS A 85 3.05 -2.75 20.62
C HIS A 85 2.38 -1.55 21.31
N ARG A 86 1.52 -1.83 22.29
CA ARG A 86 0.94 -0.83 23.20
C ARG A 86 1.15 -1.32 24.64
N GLY A 87 2.28 -0.93 25.22
CA GLY A 87 2.75 -1.55 26.46
C GLY A 87 3.08 -3.02 26.22
N ASP A 88 2.52 -3.90 27.06
CA ASP A 88 2.71 -5.36 26.94
C ASP A 88 1.77 -6.02 25.92
N GLU A 89 0.79 -5.29 25.38
CA GLU A 89 -0.15 -5.79 24.39
C GLU A 89 0.40 -5.61 22.96
N VAL A 90 0.03 -6.53 22.08
CA VAL A 90 0.20 -6.38 20.63
C VAL A 90 -1.18 -6.21 20.02
N LEU A 91 -1.34 -5.17 19.21
CA LEU A 91 -2.55 -4.92 18.43
C LEU A 91 -2.27 -5.12 16.95
N ASP A 92 -3.25 -5.66 16.24
CA ASP A 92 -3.31 -5.71 14.78
C ASP A 92 -4.39 -4.74 14.30
N VAL A 93 -3.99 -3.74 13.53
CA VAL A 93 -4.92 -2.90 12.76
C VAL A 93 -4.99 -3.45 11.35
N VAL A 94 -6.11 -4.09 11.03
CA VAL A 94 -6.33 -4.74 9.73
C VAL A 94 -7.15 -3.82 8.85
N TRP A 95 -6.66 -3.54 7.64
CA TRP A 95 -7.42 -2.86 6.61
C TRP A 95 -7.81 -3.85 5.52
N HIS A 96 -9.11 -4.00 5.31
CA HIS A 96 -9.64 -4.64 4.09
C HIS A 96 -9.77 -3.53 3.06
N LEU A 97 -8.97 -3.57 2.01
CA LEU A 97 -8.83 -2.44 1.11
C LEU A 97 -8.82 -2.86 -0.36
N ARG A 98 -8.99 -1.87 -1.23
CA ARG A 98 -8.87 -1.99 -2.68
C ARG A 98 -7.91 -0.93 -3.20
N TYR A 99 -7.05 -1.32 -4.13
CA TYR A 99 -6.34 -0.41 -5.01
C TYR A 99 -7.06 -0.34 -6.35
N ASP A 100 -7.36 0.87 -6.81
CA ASP A 100 -7.69 1.17 -8.20
C ASP A 100 -6.43 1.72 -8.86
N ASP A 101 -5.81 0.89 -9.68
CA ASP A 101 -4.51 1.15 -10.30
C ASP A 101 -4.65 1.45 -11.80
N GLU A 102 -3.78 2.33 -12.27
CA GLU A 102 -3.45 2.47 -13.69
C GLU A 102 -1.99 2.10 -13.87
N TYR A 103 -1.70 1.34 -14.92
CA TYR A 103 -0.37 0.87 -15.26
C TYR A 103 0.06 1.36 -16.64
N ARG A 104 1.37 1.54 -16.80
CA ARG A 104 2.03 1.86 -18.06
C ARG A 104 3.19 0.91 -18.29
N LEU A 105 3.30 0.39 -19.51
CA LEU A 105 4.47 -0.34 -19.97
C LEU A 105 5.59 0.66 -20.26
N THR A 106 6.75 0.43 -19.63
CA THR A 106 7.97 1.23 -19.81
C THR A 106 9.11 0.33 -20.28
N ASP A 107 10.26 0.91 -20.64
CA ASP A 107 11.46 0.13 -20.99
C ASP A 107 11.94 -0.78 -19.85
N ALA A 108 11.60 -0.45 -18.59
CA ALA A 108 11.90 -1.26 -17.42
C ALA A 108 10.76 -2.22 -17.03
N GLY A 109 9.75 -2.37 -17.89
CA GLY A 109 8.53 -3.16 -17.68
C GLY A 109 7.34 -2.35 -17.18
N TRP A 110 6.30 -3.03 -16.71
CA TRP A 110 5.09 -2.39 -16.19
C TRP A 110 5.37 -1.58 -14.92
N ARG A 111 4.80 -0.38 -14.84
CA ARG A 111 4.87 0.52 -13.68
C ARG A 111 3.51 1.09 -13.37
N ILE A 112 3.27 1.41 -12.10
CA ILE A 112 2.05 2.06 -11.64
C ILE A 112 2.12 3.55 -12.00
N SER A 113 1.23 4.03 -12.87
CA SER A 113 1.09 5.47 -13.15
C SER A 113 0.14 6.14 -12.18
N ARG A 114 -0.83 5.40 -11.64
CA ARG A 114 -1.74 5.89 -10.61
C ARG A 114 -2.14 4.75 -9.69
N ARG A 115 -2.24 5.01 -8.39
CA ARG A 115 -2.85 4.12 -7.39
C ARG A 115 -3.76 4.92 -6.50
N ALA A 116 -5.03 4.54 -6.42
CA ALA A 116 -5.96 5.05 -5.43
C ALA A 116 -6.32 3.96 -4.42
N LEU A 117 -6.04 4.20 -3.15
CA LEU A 117 -6.35 3.28 -2.06
C LEU A 117 -7.70 3.65 -1.45
N THR A 118 -8.63 2.68 -1.40
CA THR A 118 -9.88 2.79 -0.64
C THR A 118 -9.91 1.70 0.44
N ILE A 119 -10.23 2.07 1.67
CA ILE A 119 -10.45 1.11 2.76
C ILE A 119 -11.94 0.77 2.79
N ASN A 120 -12.26 -0.51 2.74
CA ASN A 120 -13.62 -1.02 2.88
C ASN A 120 -13.99 -1.28 4.34
N ALA A 121 -13.04 -1.72 5.15
CA ALA A 121 -13.24 -1.94 6.58
C ALA A 121 -11.92 -1.85 7.36
N ILE A 122 -12.01 -1.42 8.61
CA ILE A 122 -10.92 -1.43 9.58
C ILE A 122 -11.30 -2.33 10.75
N GLU A 123 -10.41 -3.23 11.12
CA GLU A 123 -10.52 -4.00 12.35
C GLU A 123 -9.36 -3.71 13.28
N THR A 124 -9.59 -3.81 14.59
CA THR A 124 -8.53 -3.75 15.59
C THR A 124 -8.66 -4.97 16.48
N ARG A 125 -7.62 -5.81 16.49
CA ARG A 125 -7.65 -7.13 17.14
C ARG A 125 -6.45 -7.29 18.08
N PRO A 126 -6.61 -7.88 19.27
CA PRO A 126 -5.48 -8.27 20.09
C PRO A 126 -4.72 -9.44 19.44
N VAL A 127 -3.40 -9.43 19.56
CA VAL A 127 -2.52 -10.49 19.07
C VAL A 127 -1.70 -11.05 20.22
N ARG A 128 -1.63 -12.38 20.30
CA ARG A 128 -0.95 -13.07 21.40
C ARG A 128 0.57 -12.86 21.39
N ARG A 129 1.17 -12.84 20.19
CA ARG A 129 2.62 -12.72 19.97
C ARG A 129 2.89 -12.13 18.58
N LEU A 130 3.86 -11.23 18.52
CA LEU A 130 4.46 -10.78 17.27
C LEU A 130 5.89 -11.29 17.19
N ARG A 131 6.31 -11.79 16.02
CA ARG A 131 7.72 -12.13 15.80
C ARG A 131 8.54 -10.84 15.89
N PRO A 132 9.58 -10.77 16.75
CA PRO A 132 10.50 -9.64 16.77
C PRO A 132 11.04 -9.35 15.37
N ARG A 133 11.40 -8.10 15.10
CA ARG A 133 12.19 -7.80 13.91
C ARG A 133 13.60 -8.32 14.14
N ASP A 134 14.24 -8.77 13.06
CA ASP A 134 15.69 -8.92 13.07
C ASP A 134 16.29 -7.54 13.37
N PRO A 135 17.34 -7.44 14.21
CA PRO A 135 18.06 -6.20 14.39
C PRO A 135 18.60 -5.74 13.03
N ALA A 136 18.37 -4.47 12.72
CA ALA A 136 18.91 -3.82 11.53
C ALA A 136 20.43 -3.70 11.61
#